data_AF-U3TZE4-F1
#
_entry.id   AF-U3TZE4-F1
#
_cell.length_a   1.000
_cell.length_b   1.000
_cell.length_c   1.000
_cell.angle_alpha   90.00
_cell.angle_beta   90.00
_cell.angle_gamma   90.00
#
_symmetry.space_group_name_H-M   'P 1'
#
loop_
_entity.id
_entity.type
_entity.pdbx_description
1 polymer ?
#
loop_
_entity_poly.entity_id
_entity_poly.type
_entity_poly.pdbx_seq_one_letter_code
_entity_poly.pdbx_strand_id
1 'polypeptide(L)'
;MASAVVGFMRTFGMDEPMGCYDDIEQADAFVLWGSNMAEMHPILWSRLTARRLSNDNVKVAVLSTYRHRSFELADNAIVFTPQSDLAILNFIANYIIQNNKVDKSFLQNHVTLRKGMTDIGYGLRPTNPLQAAAKNPDNGESAPISFDEYAKFVAEYTVEKASAMSGVEQNQLIALAELYADPNVKVVSYWTMGFKPAHARRVGEQPVL
;
A
#
# COMPACT_ATOMS: atom_id res chain seq x y z
N MET A 1 -14.18 1.90 10.18
CA MET A 1 -14.33 2.50 8.83
C MET A 1 -13.76 3.90 8.72
N ALA A 2 -13.84 4.74 9.76
CA ALA A 2 -13.42 6.15 9.75
C ALA A 2 -12.07 6.48 9.07
N SER A 3 -11.00 5.69 9.27
CA SER A 3 -9.68 6.01 8.70
C SER A 3 -9.61 5.86 7.17
N ALA A 4 -10.41 4.96 6.58
CA ALA A 4 -10.44 4.81 5.12
C ALA A 4 -11.18 5.98 4.46
N VAL A 5 -12.26 6.44 5.09
CA VAL A 5 -13.01 7.65 4.68
C VAL A 5 -12.07 8.84 4.65
N VAL A 6 -11.24 9.03 5.68
CA VAL A 6 -10.23 10.10 5.71
C VAL A 6 -9.22 9.97 4.56
N GLY A 7 -8.83 8.74 4.19
CA GLY A 7 -7.99 8.48 3.01
C GLY A 7 -8.67 8.95 1.71
N PHE A 8 -9.92 8.55 1.48
CA PHE A 8 -10.71 8.97 0.33
C PHE A 8 -10.89 10.49 0.27
N MET A 9 -11.26 11.12 1.38
CA MET A 9 -11.43 12.57 1.45
C MET A 9 -10.12 13.33 1.17
N ARG A 10 -8.96 12.82 1.61
CA ARG A 10 -7.66 13.45 1.36
C ARG A 10 -7.20 13.30 -0.08
N THR A 11 -7.47 12.16 -0.72
CA THR A 11 -6.97 11.86 -2.07
C THR A 11 -7.93 12.30 -3.17
N PHE A 12 -9.24 12.13 -2.97
CA PHE A 12 -10.27 12.33 -4.00
C PHE A 12 -11.34 13.35 -3.61
N GLY A 13 -11.45 13.72 -2.34
CA GLY A 13 -12.48 14.66 -1.87
C GLY A 13 -13.90 14.08 -1.82
N MET A 14 -14.06 12.78 -2.07
CA MET A 14 -15.32 12.04 -2.03
C MET A 14 -15.05 10.64 -1.49
N ASP A 15 -15.96 10.10 -0.68
CA ASP A 15 -15.86 8.77 -0.08
C ASP A 15 -16.22 7.64 -1.07
N GLU A 16 -15.85 6.43 -0.71
CA GLU A 16 -16.11 5.16 -1.40
C GLU A 16 -15.25 4.84 -2.65
N PRO A 17 -15.11 3.56 -3.01
CA PRO A 17 -14.35 3.15 -4.20
C PRO A 17 -14.96 3.70 -5.50
N MET A 18 -14.09 4.09 -6.44
CA MET A 18 -14.49 4.44 -7.80
C MET A 18 -14.64 3.22 -8.74
N GLY A 19 -14.09 2.06 -8.35
CA GLY A 19 -14.22 0.79 -9.07
C GLY A 19 -15.40 -0.05 -8.57
N CYS A 20 -15.60 -1.22 -9.17
CA CYS A 20 -16.68 -2.12 -8.78
C CYS A 20 -16.25 -3.60 -8.86
N TYR A 21 -17.14 -4.53 -8.54
CA TYR A 21 -16.77 -5.95 -8.53
C TYR A 21 -16.53 -6.54 -9.92
N ASP A 22 -16.98 -5.88 -10.98
CA ASP A 22 -16.74 -6.31 -12.37
C ASP A 22 -15.27 -6.19 -12.77
N ASP A 23 -14.47 -5.47 -11.97
CA ASP A 23 -13.02 -5.40 -12.12
C ASP A 23 -12.36 -6.77 -11.85
N ILE A 24 -13.01 -7.66 -11.08
CA ILE A 24 -12.47 -9.00 -10.76
C ILE A 24 -12.31 -9.83 -12.04
N GLU A 25 -13.28 -9.83 -12.94
CA GLU A 25 -13.22 -10.63 -14.15
C GLU A 25 -12.27 -10.05 -15.21
N GLN A 26 -11.86 -8.78 -15.05
CA GLN A 26 -11.06 -8.03 -16.01
C GLN A 26 -9.60 -7.85 -15.58
N ALA A 27 -9.26 -8.11 -14.32
CA ALA A 27 -7.92 -7.94 -13.78
C ALA A 27 -6.92 -8.96 -14.34
N ASP A 28 -5.66 -8.53 -14.46
CA ASP A 28 -4.51 -9.37 -14.79
C ASP A 28 -3.64 -9.62 -13.55
N ALA A 29 -3.75 -8.78 -12.52
CA ALA A 29 -3.10 -9.00 -11.25
C ALA A 29 -3.96 -8.59 -10.06
N PHE A 30 -3.91 -9.39 -8.99
CA PHE A 30 -4.53 -9.09 -7.71
C PHE A 30 -3.47 -8.91 -6.63
N VAL A 31 -3.55 -7.82 -5.88
CA VAL A 31 -2.64 -7.54 -4.75
C VAL A 31 -3.45 -7.37 -3.48
N LEU A 32 -3.36 -8.37 -2.59
CA LEU A 32 -4.06 -8.37 -1.31
C LEU A 32 -3.15 -7.81 -0.22
N TRP A 33 -3.37 -6.55 0.17
CA TRP A 33 -2.70 -5.84 1.25
C TRP A 33 -3.34 -6.16 2.60
N GLY A 34 -2.96 -7.27 3.22
CA GLY A 34 -3.45 -7.71 4.53
C GLY A 34 -4.90 -8.16 4.54
N SER A 35 -5.49 -8.42 3.37
CA SER A 35 -6.88 -8.87 3.24
C SER A 35 -6.95 -10.39 3.25
N ASN A 36 -7.53 -10.98 4.29
CA ASN A 36 -7.88 -12.41 4.29
C ASN A 36 -9.23 -12.62 3.58
N MET A 37 -9.24 -12.46 2.26
CA MET A 37 -10.47 -12.54 1.46
C MET A 37 -11.11 -13.92 1.51
N ALA A 38 -10.32 -14.98 1.66
CA ALA A 38 -10.82 -16.36 1.69
C ALA A 38 -11.82 -16.60 2.83
N GLU A 39 -11.64 -15.92 3.97
CA GLU A 39 -12.49 -16.09 5.15
C GLU A 39 -13.41 -14.90 5.39
N MET A 40 -13.01 -13.67 5.02
CA MET A 40 -13.76 -12.45 5.32
C MET A 40 -14.58 -11.90 4.14
N HIS A 41 -14.26 -12.30 2.90
CA HIS A 41 -15.01 -11.92 1.70
C HIS A 41 -15.15 -13.11 0.72
N PRO A 42 -15.71 -14.25 1.17
CA PRO A 42 -15.58 -15.52 0.47
C PRO A 42 -16.16 -15.52 -0.95
N ILE A 43 -17.21 -14.74 -1.22
CA ILE A 43 -17.80 -14.65 -2.57
C ILE A 43 -16.91 -13.85 -3.52
N LEU A 44 -16.26 -12.78 -3.05
CA LEU A 44 -15.28 -12.06 -3.86
C LEU A 44 -14.03 -12.91 -4.09
N TRP A 45 -13.58 -13.65 -3.06
CA TRP A 45 -12.50 -14.61 -3.18
C TRP A 45 -12.80 -15.73 -4.19
N SER A 46 -14.04 -16.24 -4.21
CA SER A 46 -14.48 -17.23 -5.19
C SER A 46 -14.38 -16.70 -6.63
N ARG A 47 -14.84 -15.46 -6.88
CA ARG A 47 -14.71 -14.81 -8.20
C ARG A 47 -13.25 -14.60 -8.60
N LEU A 48 -12.41 -14.12 -7.67
CA LEU A 48 -10.97 -13.96 -7.88
C LEU A 48 -10.31 -15.32 -8.20
N THR A 49 -10.67 -16.37 -7.46
CA THR A 49 -10.20 -17.74 -7.68
C THR A 49 -10.59 -18.23 -9.08
N ALA A 50 -11.85 -18.01 -9.50
CA ALA A 50 -12.30 -18.36 -10.83
C ALA A 50 -11.50 -17.63 -11.92
N ARG A 51 -11.25 -16.31 -11.75
CA ARG A 51 -10.41 -15.54 -12.69
C ARG A 51 -8.99 -16.08 -12.75
N ARG A 52 -8.35 -16.33 -11.60
CA ARG A 52 -6.97 -16.84 -11.53
C ARG A 52 -6.83 -18.24 -12.13
N LEU A 53 -7.76 -19.14 -11.86
CA LEU A 53 -7.69 -20.54 -12.33
C LEU A 53 -8.13 -20.73 -13.78
N SER A 54 -8.87 -19.77 -14.36
CA SER A 54 -9.28 -19.81 -15.77
C SER A 54 -8.29 -19.15 -16.72
N ASN A 55 -7.25 -18.47 -16.21
CA ASN A 55 -6.24 -17.79 -17.00
C ASN A 55 -4.87 -17.80 -16.32
N ASP A 56 -3.92 -18.54 -16.87
CA ASP A 56 -2.56 -18.71 -16.34
C ASP A 56 -1.72 -17.41 -16.32
N ASN A 57 -2.13 -16.41 -17.10
CA ASN A 57 -1.48 -15.10 -17.13
C ASN A 57 -1.86 -14.21 -15.93
N VAL A 58 -2.93 -14.54 -15.21
CA VAL A 58 -3.36 -13.78 -14.04
C VAL A 58 -2.43 -14.08 -12.86
N LYS A 59 -2.00 -13.05 -12.13
CA LYS A 59 -1.15 -13.20 -10.93
C LYS A 59 -1.87 -12.79 -9.65
N VAL A 60 -1.60 -13.52 -8.56
CA VAL A 60 -2.12 -13.22 -7.22
C VAL A 60 -0.96 -13.02 -6.24
N ALA A 61 -0.79 -11.79 -5.76
CA ALA A 61 0.12 -11.47 -4.67
C ALA A 61 -0.67 -11.30 -3.37
N VAL A 62 -0.27 -12.03 -2.32
CA VAL A 62 -0.90 -11.96 -0.99
C VAL A 62 0.13 -11.52 0.02
N LEU A 63 -0.11 -10.34 0.60
CA LEU A 63 0.70 -9.78 1.68
C LEU A 63 -0.07 -9.92 2.99
N SER A 64 0.56 -10.46 4.02
CA SER A 64 -0.03 -10.54 5.36
C SER A 64 1.05 -10.58 6.45
N THR A 65 0.67 -10.38 7.70
CA THR A 65 1.58 -10.53 8.86
C THR A 65 1.65 -11.96 9.37
N TYR A 66 0.77 -12.84 8.87
CA TYR A 66 0.76 -14.28 9.16
C TYR A 66 0.14 -15.05 7.98
N ARG A 67 0.44 -16.34 7.85
CA ARG A 67 -0.15 -17.18 6.80
C ARG A 67 -1.60 -17.55 7.14
N HIS A 68 -2.49 -17.44 6.15
CA HIS A 68 -3.91 -17.81 6.23
C HIS A 68 -4.38 -18.37 4.87
N ARG A 69 -5.66 -18.76 4.75
CA ARG A 69 -6.18 -19.50 3.57
C ARG A 69 -5.97 -18.80 2.23
N SER A 70 -5.96 -17.46 2.18
CA SER A 70 -5.66 -16.74 0.93
C SER A 70 -4.27 -17.04 0.36
N PHE A 71 -3.31 -17.52 1.15
CA PHE A 71 -1.99 -17.92 0.66
C PHE A 71 -2.03 -19.15 -0.25
N GLU A 72 -3.09 -19.96 -0.20
CA GLU A 72 -3.20 -21.19 -1.00
C GLU A 72 -3.30 -20.91 -2.51
N LEU A 73 -3.75 -19.72 -2.90
CA LEU A 73 -3.84 -19.29 -4.31
C LEU A 73 -2.71 -18.33 -4.72
N ALA A 74 -1.84 -17.91 -3.80
CA ALA A 74 -0.86 -16.85 -4.05
C ALA A 74 0.30 -17.33 -4.94
N ASP A 75 0.52 -16.64 -6.06
CA ASP A 75 1.74 -16.77 -6.86
C ASP A 75 2.93 -16.11 -6.17
N ASN A 76 2.69 -14.99 -5.47
CA ASN A 76 3.67 -14.31 -4.63
C ASN A 76 3.13 -14.16 -3.20
N ALA A 77 3.57 -15.03 -2.31
CA ALA A 77 3.15 -15.09 -0.91
C ALA A 77 4.15 -14.37 0.00
N ILE A 78 3.75 -13.23 0.55
CA ILE A 78 4.60 -12.35 1.34
C ILE A 78 4.10 -12.31 2.79
N VAL A 79 4.97 -12.70 3.71
CA VAL A 79 4.79 -12.46 5.14
C VAL A 79 5.68 -11.30 5.53
N PHE A 80 5.10 -10.19 6.03
CA PHE A 80 5.85 -8.97 6.35
C PHE A 80 5.70 -8.59 7.83
N THR A 81 6.71 -7.87 8.34
CA THR A 81 6.73 -7.34 9.71
C THR A 81 5.61 -6.30 9.89
N PRO A 82 4.80 -6.36 10.96
CA PRO A 82 3.75 -5.36 11.19
C PRO A 82 4.26 -3.93 11.03
N GLN A 83 3.48 -3.06 10.38
CA GLN A 83 3.80 -1.66 10.09
C GLN A 83 4.86 -1.41 8.99
N SER A 84 5.51 -2.45 8.46
CA SER A 84 6.49 -2.30 7.38
C SER A 84 5.88 -2.14 5.99
N ASP A 85 4.55 -2.26 5.86
CA ASP A 85 3.82 -2.03 4.61
C ASP A 85 4.04 -0.61 4.05
N LEU A 86 4.22 0.39 4.92
CA LEU A 86 4.60 1.75 4.56
C LEU A 86 5.93 1.79 3.77
N ALA A 87 6.91 0.99 4.18
CA ALA A 87 8.19 0.90 3.49
C ALA A 87 8.03 0.21 2.13
N ILE A 88 7.22 -0.84 2.05
CA ILE A 88 6.94 -1.55 0.78
C ILE A 88 6.21 -0.64 -0.21
N LEU A 89 5.18 0.10 0.24
CA LEU A 89 4.44 1.06 -0.60
C LEU A 89 5.36 2.16 -1.17
N ASN A 90 6.22 2.74 -0.32
CA ASN A 90 7.19 3.75 -0.77
C ASN A 90 8.23 3.15 -1.72
N PHE A 91 8.66 1.91 -1.49
CA PHE A 91 9.56 1.20 -2.40
C PHE A 91 8.91 0.96 -3.77
N ILE A 92 7.64 0.55 -3.84
CA ILE A 92 6.93 0.39 -5.12
C ILE A 92 6.89 1.72 -5.88
N ALA A 93 6.59 2.83 -5.19
CA ALA A 93 6.60 4.16 -5.82
C ALA A 93 8.00 4.54 -6.32
N ASN A 94 9.05 4.29 -5.53
CA ASN A 94 10.43 4.50 -5.95
C ASN A 94 10.77 3.64 -7.17
N TYR A 95 10.40 2.36 -7.18
CA TYR A 95 10.63 1.44 -8.28
C TYR A 95 9.99 1.94 -9.59
N ILE A 96 8.74 2.41 -9.55
CA ILE A 96 8.06 2.96 -10.73
C ILE A 96 8.82 4.17 -11.29
N ILE A 97 9.32 5.05 -10.42
CA ILE A 97 10.10 6.24 -10.83
C ILE A 97 11.45 5.84 -11.42
N GLN A 98 12.22 4.99 -10.73
CA GLN A 98 13.56 4.56 -11.18
C GLN A 98 13.52 3.82 -12.51
N ASN A 99 12.44 3.08 -12.78
CA ASN A 99 12.27 2.32 -14.02
C ASN A 99 11.58 3.12 -15.15
N ASN A 100 11.39 4.43 -14.99
CA ASN A 100 10.72 5.30 -15.97
C ASN A 100 9.31 4.81 -16.36
N LYS A 101 8.58 4.23 -15.41
CA LYS A 101 7.23 3.66 -15.61
C LYS A 101 6.10 4.60 -15.18
N VAL A 102 6.42 5.85 -14.90
CA VAL A 102 5.43 6.88 -14.56
C VAL A 102 4.63 7.25 -15.82
N ASP A 103 3.29 7.15 -15.75
CA ASP A 103 2.41 7.77 -16.73
C ASP A 103 2.44 9.29 -16.58
N LYS A 104 3.29 9.93 -17.38
CA LYS A 104 3.52 11.37 -17.35
C LYS A 104 2.26 12.16 -17.74
N SER A 105 1.45 11.64 -18.65
CA SER A 105 0.23 12.33 -19.12
C SER A 105 -0.81 12.37 -18.01
N PHE A 106 -1.04 11.23 -17.36
CA PHE A 106 -1.97 11.16 -16.23
C PHE A 106 -1.48 12.00 -15.05
N LEU A 107 -0.20 11.90 -14.69
CA LEU A 107 0.40 12.68 -13.61
C LEU A 107 0.24 14.19 -13.84
N GLN A 108 0.49 14.67 -15.06
CA GLN A 108 0.42 16.10 -15.39
C GLN A 108 -1.03 16.63 -15.37
N ASN A 109 -2.00 15.83 -15.82
CA ASN A 109 -3.36 16.30 -16.05
C ASN A 109 -4.31 16.04 -14.87
N HIS A 110 -4.02 15.05 -14.02
CA HIS A 110 -5.00 14.51 -13.06
C HIS A 110 -4.47 14.33 -11.63
N VAL A 111 -3.19 14.64 -11.36
CA VAL A 111 -2.58 14.39 -10.05
C VAL A 111 -1.94 15.65 -9.49
N THR A 112 -2.08 15.87 -8.18
CA THR A 112 -1.31 16.86 -7.43
C THR A 112 -0.53 16.14 -6.33
N LEU A 113 0.66 16.65 -5.99
CA LEU A 113 1.55 16.04 -5.01
C LEU A 113 1.62 16.90 -3.76
N ARG A 114 1.49 16.26 -2.60
CA ARG A 114 1.57 16.93 -1.29
C ARG A 114 2.40 16.11 -0.32
N LYS A 115 3.17 16.78 0.54
CA LYS A 115 3.91 16.18 1.65
C LYS A 115 3.14 16.41 2.95
N GLY A 116 2.76 15.31 3.60
CA GLY A 116 2.11 15.36 4.91
C GLY A 116 3.10 15.68 6.03
N MET A 117 2.60 16.26 7.11
CA MET A 117 3.37 16.38 8.36
C MET A 117 3.72 14.98 8.91
N THR A 118 4.91 14.87 9.49
CA THR A 118 5.41 13.63 10.11
C THR A 118 5.51 13.81 11.62
N ASP A 119 5.74 12.71 12.34
CA ASP A 119 5.85 12.73 13.81
C ASP A 119 4.57 13.29 14.49
N ILE A 120 3.44 12.65 14.18
CA ILE A 120 2.09 13.11 14.54
C ILE A 120 1.53 12.47 15.81
N GLY A 121 2.34 11.72 16.55
CA GLY A 121 1.88 10.97 17.73
C GLY A 121 1.02 9.76 17.37
N TYR A 122 0.24 9.30 18.34
CA TYR A 122 -0.48 8.02 18.29
C TYR A 122 -1.96 8.14 18.68
N GLY A 123 -2.49 9.36 18.81
CA GLY A 123 -3.86 9.60 19.29
C GLY A 123 -4.09 9.12 20.72
N LEU A 124 -3.02 9.07 21.52
CA LEU A 124 -3.09 8.69 22.93
C LEU A 124 -3.46 9.90 23.79
N ARG A 125 -3.71 9.66 25.08
CA ARG A 125 -3.92 10.77 26.03
C ARG A 125 -2.72 11.73 25.99
N PRO A 126 -2.92 13.06 26.12
CA PRO A 126 -1.81 14.02 26.08
C PRO A 126 -0.72 13.79 27.13
N THR A 127 -1.07 13.16 28.25
CA THR A 127 -0.11 12.78 29.32
C THR A 127 0.72 11.55 28.98
N ASN A 128 0.40 10.83 27.90
CA ASN A 128 1.18 9.68 27.47
C ASN A 128 2.53 10.16 26.89
N PRO A 129 3.66 9.54 27.27
CA PRO A 129 4.98 9.94 26.78
C PRO A 129 5.11 9.99 25.26
N LEU A 130 4.46 9.06 24.54
CA LEU A 130 4.51 9.00 23.08
C LEU A 130 3.75 10.15 22.41
N GLN A 131 2.65 10.62 23.03
CA GLN A 131 1.91 11.77 22.53
C GLN A 131 2.63 13.07 22.88
N ALA A 132 3.20 13.17 24.08
CA ALA A 132 3.96 14.34 24.53
C ALA A 132 5.27 14.53 23.76
N ALA A 133 5.88 13.44 23.27
CA ALA A 133 7.11 13.47 22.48
C ALA A 133 6.91 13.84 21.00
N ALA A 134 5.67 13.77 20.50
CA ALA A 134 5.37 14.04 19.09
C ALA A 134 5.56 15.53 18.77
N LYS A 135 6.23 15.83 17.65
CA LYS A 135 6.41 17.22 17.20
C LYS A 135 5.13 17.85 16.65
N ASN A 136 4.27 17.06 16.00
CA ASN A 136 3.07 17.53 15.30
C ASN A 136 1.82 16.73 15.71
N PRO A 137 1.51 16.60 17.01
CA PRO A 137 0.48 15.68 17.50
C PRO A 137 -0.87 15.91 16.81
N ASP A 138 -1.44 14.85 16.27
CA ASP A 138 -2.74 14.81 15.60
C ASP A 138 -2.87 15.75 14.38
N ASN A 139 -1.73 16.24 13.84
CA ASN A 139 -1.71 17.15 12.71
C ASN A 139 -1.80 16.40 11.37
N GLY A 140 -2.95 16.52 10.71
CA GLY A 140 -3.20 15.93 9.38
C GLY A 140 -2.80 16.82 8.20
N GLU A 141 -2.24 18.01 8.40
CA GLU A 141 -1.95 18.97 7.34
C GLU A 141 -0.89 18.46 6.35
N SER A 142 -0.88 19.08 5.17
CA SER A 142 0.09 18.79 4.12
C SER A 142 0.38 20.02 3.28
N ALA A 143 1.60 20.11 2.75
CA ALA A 143 2.03 21.17 1.86
C ALA A 143 2.19 20.64 0.43
N PRO A 144 1.88 21.42 -0.62
CA PRO A 144 2.21 21.06 -2.00
C PRO A 144 3.72 20.83 -2.17
N ILE A 145 4.09 19.86 -3.00
CA ILE A 145 5.48 19.59 -3.38
C ILE A 145 5.59 19.34 -4.88
N SER A 146 6.79 19.52 -5.44
CA SER A 146 7.12 19.14 -6.80
C SER A 146 7.28 17.61 -6.94
N PHE A 147 7.23 17.13 -8.19
CA PHE A 147 7.53 15.73 -8.50
C PHE A 147 8.97 15.35 -8.13
N ASP A 148 9.93 16.25 -8.34
CA ASP A 148 11.33 16.00 -7.99
C ASP A 148 11.53 15.85 -6.47
N GLU A 149 10.81 16.63 -5.66
CA GLU A 149 10.81 16.47 -4.22
C GLU A 149 10.16 15.16 -3.78
N TYR A 150 9.07 14.75 -4.44
CA TYR A 150 8.45 13.45 -4.18
C TYR A 150 9.38 12.30 -4.55
N ALA A 151 10.02 12.36 -5.72
CA ALA A 151 10.99 11.38 -6.18
C ALA A 151 12.17 11.26 -5.21
N LYS A 152 12.71 12.37 -4.73
CA LYS A 152 13.77 12.39 -3.70
C LYS A 152 13.31 11.77 -2.39
N PHE A 153 12.07 12.02 -1.97
CA PHE A 153 11.52 11.44 -0.74
C PHE A 153 11.40 9.91 -0.84
N VAL A 154 10.85 9.39 -1.93
CA VAL A 154 10.71 7.93 -2.08
C VAL A 154 12.03 7.23 -2.42
N ALA A 155 13.03 7.95 -2.97
CA ALA A 155 14.35 7.40 -3.28
C ALA A 155 15.07 6.81 -2.06
N GLU A 156 14.74 7.26 -0.85
CA GLU A 156 15.25 6.68 0.40
C GLU A 156 14.80 5.23 0.63
N TYR A 157 13.69 4.81 0.04
CA TYR A 157 13.10 3.48 0.18
C TYR A 157 13.61 2.58 -0.96
N THR A 158 14.88 2.19 -0.87
CA THR A 158 15.47 1.21 -1.79
C THR A 158 14.93 -0.20 -1.50
N VAL A 159 15.19 -1.15 -2.41
CA VAL A 159 14.79 -2.55 -2.21
C VAL A 159 15.46 -3.15 -0.97
N GLU A 160 16.71 -2.78 -0.69
CA GLU A 160 17.45 -3.23 0.48
C GLU A 160 16.84 -2.68 1.77
N LYS A 161 16.50 -1.38 1.81
CA LYS A 161 15.86 -0.76 2.98
C LYS A 161 14.48 -1.37 3.21
N ALA A 162 13.67 -1.53 2.16
CA ALA A 162 12.35 -2.13 2.26
C ALA A 162 12.42 -3.60 2.71
N SER A 163 13.36 -4.37 2.17
CA SER A 163 13.61 -5.76 2.58
C SER A 163 14.05 -5.85 4.05
N ALA A 164 15.02 -5.03 4.47
CA ALA A 164 15.49 -5.01 5.85
C ALA A 164 14.39 -4.60 6.85
N MET A 165 13.55 -3.61 6.51
CA MET A 165 12.46 -3.17 7.40
C MET A 165 11.29 -4.15 7.45
N SER A 166 11.01 -4.86 6.36
CA SER A 166 9.85 -5.75 6.26
C SER A 166 10.14 -7.20 6.59
N GLY A 167 11.40 -7.62 6.49
CA GLY A 167 11.80 -9.03 6.54
C GLY A 167 11.40 -9.81 5.28
N VAL A 168 11.03 -9.12 4.19
CA VAL A 168 10.62 -9.74 2.93
C VAL A 168 11.82 -9.83 1.98
N GLU A 169 11.95 -10.95 1.28
CA GLU A 169 13.00 -11.14 0.29
C GLU A 169 12.92 -10.13 -0.86
N GLN A 170 14.07 -9.64 -1.31
CA GLN A 170 14.14 -8.57 -2.32
C GLN A 170 13.47 -8.97 -3.65
N ASN A 171 13.61 -10.22 -4.07
CA ASN A 171 13.00 -10.73 -5.29
C ASN A 171 11.46 -10.70 -5.21
N GLN A 172 10.86 -10.97 -4.04
CA GLN A 172 9.42 -10.90 -3.86
C GLN A 172 8.92 -9.46 -3.89
N LEU A 173 9.70 -8.52 -3.34
CA LEU A 173 9.41 -7.09 -3.41
C LEU A 173 9.47 -6.57 -4.85
N ILE A 174 10.51 -6.93 -5.60
CA ILE A 174 10.66 -6.55 -7.01
C ILE A 174 9.51 -7.12 -7.84
N ALA A 175 9.20 -8.41 -7.70
CA ALA A 175 8.09 -9.04 -8.41
C ALA A 175 6.75 -8.37 -8.11
N LEU A 176 6.53 -7.91 -6.86
CA LEU A 176 5.36 -7.13 -6.50
C LEU A 176 5.35 -5.75 -7.17
N ALA A 177 6.48 -5.04 -7.18
CA ALA A 177 6.60 -3.73 -7.78
C ALA A 177 6.44 -3.76 -9.32
N GLU A 178 6.92 -4.81 -9.97
CA GLU A 178 6.76 -5.03 -11.42
C GLU A 178 5.29 -5.10 -11.84
N LEU A 179 4.42 -5.73 -11.03
CA LEU A 179 2.97 -5.77 -11.31
C LEU A 179 2.38 -4.36 -11.43
N TYR A 180 2.80 -3.42 -10.59
CA TYR A 180 2.35 -2.03 -10.65
C TYR A 180 3.04 -1.20 -11.73
N ALA A 181 4.25 -1.60 -12.14
CA ALA A 181 5.08 -0.82 -13.05
C ALA A 181 4.85 -1.17 -14.53
N ASP A 182 4.24 -2.32 -14.85
CA ASP A 182 3.90 -2.69 -16.21
C ASP A 182 2.59 -2.01 -16.67
N PRO A 183 2.63 -1.11 -17.68
CA PRO A 183 1.42 -0.42 -18.16
C PRO A 183 0.39 -1.35 -18.83
N ASN A 184 0.76 -2.59 -19.16
CA ASN A 184 -0.15 -3.56 -19.78
C ASN A 184 -0.88 -4.45 -18.78
N VAL A 185 -0.53 -4.38 -17.50
CA VAL A 185 -1.13 -5.21 -16.45
C VAL A 185 -2.25 -4.45 -15.74
N LYS A 186 -3.48 -4.95 -15.81
CA LYS A 186 -4.59 -4.40 -15.02
C LYS A 186 -4.52 -4.89 -13.57
N VAL A 187 -4.10 -4.03 -12.67
CA VAL A 187 -3.93 -4.36 -11.25
C VAL A 187 -5.15 -3.97 -10.43
N VAL A 188 -5.68 -4.91 -9.63
CA VAL A 188 -6.66 -4.63 -8.59
C VAL A 188 -6.01 -4.81 -7.21
N SER A 189 -6.05 -3.76 -6.40
CA SER A 189 -5.49 -3.76 -5.04
C SER A 189 -6.59 -3.87 -3.98
N TYR A 190 -6.53 -4.88 -3.13
CA TYR A 190 -7.50 -5.10 -2.05
C TYR A 190 -6.86 -4.93 -0.67
N TRP A 191 -7.41 -4.02 0.13
CA TRP A 191 -7.07 -3.87 1.55
C TRP A 191 -8.35 -3.94 2.39
N THR A 192 -8.22 -4.45 3.63
CA THR A 192 -9.35 -4.52 4.57
C THR A 192 -8.99 -3.86 5.90
N MET A 193 -8.81 -4.63 6.98
CA MET A 193 -8.47 -4.10 8.29
C MET A 193 -6.96 -3.90 8.49
N GLY A 194 -6.10 -4.59 7.73
CA GLY A 194 -4.65 -4.43 7.80
C GLY A 194 -4.18 -2.98 7.59
N PHE A 195 -4.87 -2.22 6.72
CA PHE A 195 -4.59 -0.80 6.45
C PHE A 195 -5.44 0.19 7.28
N LYS A 196 -6.41 -0.30 8.08
CA LYS A 196 -7.40 0.51 8.85
C LYS A 196 -7.02 0.55 10.36
N PRO A 197 -7.73 1.29 11.25
CA PRO A 197 -7.17 2.15 12.31
C PRO A 197 -6.46 1.49 13.51
N ALA A 198 -6.25 0.17 13.54
CA ALA A 198 -5.23 -0.38 14.44
C ALA A 198 -3.80 -0.01 13.99
N HIS A 199 -3.66 0.49 12.76
CA HIS A 199 -2.40 0.91 12.17
C HIS A 199 -2.06 2.36 12.53
N ALA A 200 -1.48 2.60 13.70
CA ALA A 200 -0.73 3.85 13.91
C ALA A 200 0.39 3.90 12.87
N ARG A 201 0.49 4.95 12.06
CA ARG A 201 1.46 5.02 10.96
C ARG A 201 2.67 5.85 11.41
N ARG A 202 3.84 5.21 11.54
CA ARG A 202 5.12 5.88 11.76
C ARG A 202 5.72 6.20 10.39
N VAL A 203 5.90 7.48 10.07
CA VAL A 203 6.61 7.93 8.87
C VAL A 203 7.84 8.70 9.34
N GLY A 204 9.04 8.15 9.10
CA GLY A 204 10.33 8.75 9.46
C GLY A 204 11.27 7.82 10.26
N GLU A 205 12.57 8.10 10.18
CA GLU A 205 13.61 7.41 10.96
C GLU A 205 13.50 7.75 12.44
N GLN A 206 12.93 6.85 13.22
CA GLN A 206 13.20 6.77 14.64
C GLN A 206 13.36 5.30 15.04
N PRO A 207 14.25 5.00 15.99
CA PRO A 207 14.62 3.63 16.32
C PRO A 207 13.40 2.80 16.68
N VAL A 208 13.39 1.57 16.17
CA VAL A 208 12.54 0.48 16.64
C VAL A 208 12.97 0.21 18.08
N LEU A 209 12.01 0.18 19.01
CA LEU A 209 12.26 -0.25 20.39
C LEU A 209 12.65 -1.73 20.42
#